data_AF-A0A396PJK8-F1
#
_entry.id   AF-A0A396PJK8-F1
#
_cell.length_a   1.000
_cell.length_b   1.000
_cell.length_c   1.000
_cell.angle_alpha   90.00
_cell.angle_beta   90.00
_cell.angle_gamma   90.00
#
_symmetry.space_group_name_H-M   'P 1'
#
loop_
_entity.id
_entity.type
_entity.pdbx_description
1 polymer ?
#
loop_
_entity_poly.entity_id
_entity_poly.type
_entity_poly.pdbx_seq_one_letter_code
_entity_poly.pdbx_strand_id
1 'polypeptide(L)'
;MEELYHHGIKGQKWGVRRYQYADGSVTPAGAKRYYTNRNEPTIKRVSSLAGMKATELTNIAKTKITGKQYVDTYLKKGTTFQRIQSSKDFENFAFYATYKKSDSDKYIGLFGKNLTSRANSSAKQAEKQAKASGRESDLANAKALRSYSDNMKVYQLKITSTKKLRVPSDENAGYITASLLKDKEFKKNVVASIEDSKSKMRRGQQQILFKQAQNALQKDPAKMSKSEKIAVYKALNLSLTNHNSQEVAAQDRFYSELKKKGYNALLDYNDKEYSSYHAKRPMIVFDTDSVKLQSVSETNPKIVSQMYKKYNAERIAKETVANTLGLITKMGNKTISECSSYVELKTKDYLK
;
A
#
# COMPACT_ATOMS: atom_id res chain seq x y z
N MET A 1 -46.41 -45.08 15.94
CA MET A 1 -46.74 -43.66 15.70
C MET A 1 -45.53 -42.89 16.20
N GLU A 2 -44.73 -42.30 15.31
CA GLU A 2 -43.55 -41.51 15.72
C GLU A 2 -43.99 -40.09 16.00
N GLU A 3 -43.92 -39.67 17.27
CA GLU A 3 -44.26 -38.32 17.70
C GLU A 3 -43.08 -37.36 17.52
N LEU A 4 -43.31 -36.25 16.83
CA LEU A 4 -42.29 -35.27 16.51
C LEU A 4 -42.24 -34.17 17.60
N TYR A 5 -41.33 -34.33 18.57
CA TYR A 5 -41.14 -33.35 19.64
C TYR A 5 -40.41 -32.10 19.14
N HIS A 6 -41.01 -30.93 19.34
CA HIS A 6 -40.42 -29.64 18.99
C HIS A 6 -39.88 -28.94 20.24
N HIS A 7 -38.56 -28.91 20.41
CA HIS A 7 -37.91 -28.10 21.44
C HIS A 7 -37.70 -26.67 20.95
N GLY A 8 -38.64 -25.78 21.30
CA GLY A 8 -38.51 -24.35 21.06
C GLY A 8 -37.56 -23.67 22.06
N ILE A 9 -36.87 -22.61 21.64
CA ILE A 9 -36.10 -21.78 22.57
C ILE A 9 -37.06 -20.83 23.30
N LYS A 10 -37.14 -20.93 24.64
CA LYS A 10 -38.03 -20.11 25.48
C LYS A 10 -37.91 -18.61 25.14
N GLY A 11 -39.02 -18.00 24.71
CA GLY A 11 -39.09 -16.57 24.33
C GLY A 11 -38.72 -16.24 22.88
N GLN A 12 -38.46 -17.23 22.02
CA GLN A 12 -38.21 -17.03 20.60
C GLN A 12 -39.52 -16.85 19.82
N LYS A 13 -39.68 -15.72 19.12
CA LYS A 13 -40.82 -15.50 18.20
C LYS A 13 -40.50 -16.13 16.83
N TRP A 14 -41.51 -16.70 16.18
CA TRP A 14 -41.36 -17.34 14.88
C TRP A 14 -40.85 -16.36 13.82
N GLY A 15 -39.91 -16.77 12.97
CA GLY A 15 -39.31 -15.92 11.92
C GLY A 15 -38.24 -14.92 12.39
N VAL A 16 -38.14 -14.62 13.69
CA VAL A 16 -37.07 -13.77 14.25
C VAL A 16 -35.92 -14.68 14.64
N ARG A 17 -34.66 -14.34 14.35
CA ARG A 17 -33.49 -15.10 14.80
C ARG A 17 -32.73 -14.31 15.87
N ARG A 18 -32.79 -14.79 17.12
CA ARG A 18 -32.19 -14.10 18.28
C ARG A 18 -30.72 -14.47 18.52
N TYR A 19 -30.35 -15.69 18.15
CA TYR A 19 -29.05 -16.26 18.47
C TYR A 19 -28.18 -16.53 17.22
N GLN A 20 -28.76 -16.47 16.02
CA GLN A 20 -28.08 -16.67 14.74
C GLN A 20 -28.53 -15.62 13.71
N TYR A 21 -27.68 -15.28 12.76
CA TYR A 21 -27.99 -14.44 11.61
C TYR A 21 -28.60 -15.27 10.47
N ALA A 22 -29.03 -14.60 9.40
CA ALA A 22 -29.68 -15.24 8.26
C ALA A 22 -28.82 -16.27 7.53
N ASP A 23 -27.52 -16.06 7.57
CA ASP A 23 -26.50 -16.90 6.97
C ASP A 23 -26.02 -18.04 7.88
N GLY A 24 -26.71 -18.26 9.02
CA GLY A 24 -26.39 -19.30 10.00
C GLY A 24 -25.24 -18.94 10.95
N SER A 25 -24.60 -17.77 10.82
CA SER A 25 -23.57 -17.34 11.75
C SER A 25 -24.15 -16.94 13.11
N VAL A 26 -23.40 -17.06 14.20
CA VAL A 26 -23.92 -16.75 15.55
C VAL A 26 -23.96 -15.24 15.81
N THR A 27 -25.04 -14.78 16.42
CA THR A 27 -25.12 -13.39 16.94
C THR A 27 -24.32 -13.25 18.23
N PRO A 28 -23.98 -12.02 18.67
CA PRO A 28 -23.31 -11.80 19.96
C PRO A 28 -24.07 -12.38 21.15
N ALA A 29 -25.41 -12.29 21.14
CA ALA A 29 -26.25 -12.91 22.15
C ALA A 29 -26.22 -14.44 22.08
N GLY A 30 -26.15 -15.01 20.86
CA GLY A 30 -25.99 -16.44 20.62
C GLY A 30 -24.67 -16.96 21.17
N ALA A 31 -23.57 -16.27 20.86
CA ALA A 31 -22.27 -16.58 21.42
C ALA A 31 -22.32 -16.56 22.96
N LYS A 32 -22.81 -15.49 23.58
CA LYS A 32 -22.89 -15.37 25.04
C LYS A 32 -23.68 -16.52 25.70
N ARG A 33 -24.79 -16.95 25.09
CA ARG A 33 -25.62 -18.09 25.56
C ARG A 33 -24.89 -19.43 25.53
N TYR A 34 -24.10 -19.71 24.49
CA TYR A 34 -23.34 -20.96 24.41
C TYR A 34 -22.19 -21.03 25.42
N TYR A 35 -21.70 -19.88 25.90
CA TYR A 35 -20.55 -19.79 26.81
C TYR A 35 -20.90 -19.59 28.30
N THR A 36 -22.14 -19.24 28.66
CA THR A 36 -22.56 -19.12 30.07
C THR A 36 -22.64 -20.46 30.84
N ASN A 37 -22.41 -21.60 30.19
CA ASN A 37 -22.38 -22.92 30.84
C ASN A 37 -20.98 -23.44 31.20
N ARG A 38 -19.92 -22.62 31.10
CA ARG A 38 -18.59 -23.00 31.62
C ARG A 38 -17.95 -21.83 32.36
N ASN A 39 -17.76 -22.03 33.66
CA ASN A 39 -17.01 -21.13 34.53
C ASN A 39 -15.54 -21.06 34.10
N GLU A 40 -14.95 -19.92 34.44
CA GLU A 40 -13.52 -19.59 34.56
C GLU A 40 -12.78 -18.87 33.43
N PRO A 41 -11.80 -18.00 33.80
CA PRO A 41 -11.45 -16.80 33.05
C PRO A 41 -10.15 -16.96 32.24
N THR A 42 -9.74 -15.88 31.58
CA THR A 42 -8.39 -15.69 31.00
C THR A 42 -8.14 -16.10 29.55
N ILE A 43 -9.08 -15.90 28.61
CA ILE A 43 -8.75 -16.04 27.17
C ILE A 43 -9.33 -14.91 26.31
N LYS A 44 -8.65 -13.75 26.27
CA LYS A 44 -9.00 -12.61 25.38
C LYS A 44 -8.40 -12.70 23.97
N ARG A 45 -7.58 -13.72 23.63
CA ARG A 45 -6.95 -13.87 22.28
C ARG A 45 -7.45 -15.03 21.43
N VAL A 46 -7.93 -16.12 22.03
CA VAL A 46 -8.44 -17.29 21.28
C VAL A 46 -9.92 -17.11 20.91
N SER A 47 -10.66 -16.28 21.66
CA SER A 47 -12.08 -15.98 21.41
C SER A 47 -12.34 -15.30 20.06
N SER A 48 -11.38 -14.55 19.49
CA SER A 48 -11.57 -13.94 18.17
C SER A 48 -11.40 -14.92 17.01
N LEU A 49 -10.80 -16.09 17.23
CA LEU A 49 -10.53 -17.10 16.19
C LEU A 49 -11.53 -18.27 16.26
N ALA A 50 -12.10 -18.54 17.44
CA ALA A 50 -12.99 -19.69 17.67
C ALA A 50 -14.37 -19.60 16.98
N GLY A 51 -14.78 -18.42 16.50
CA GLY A 51 -16.04 -18.21 15.76
C GLY A 51 -15.87 -17.84 14.28
N MET A 52 -14.64 -17.81 13.78
CA MET A 52 -14.35 -17.47 12.38
C MET A 52 -14.55 -18.69 11.48
N LYS A 53 -15.06 -18.49 10.26
CA LYS A 53 -15.10 -19.56 9.25
C LYS A 53 -13.66 -20.05 9.00
N ALA A 54 -13.49 -21.36 8.80
CA ALA A 54 -12.16 -21.95 8.55
C ALA A 54 -11.41 -21.25 7.41
N THR A 55 -12.13 -20.82 6.37
CA THR A 55 -11.60 -20.05 5.23
C THR A 55 -11.04 -18.68 5.64
N GLU A 56 -11.66 -18.00 6.60
CA GLU A 56 -11.18 -16.72 7.14
C GLU A 56 -9.91 -16.93 7.97
N LEU A 57 -9.86 -17.98 8.79
CA LEU A 57 -8.65 -18.38 9.52
C LEU A 57 -7.50 -18.69 8.57
N THR A 58 -7.77 -19.45 7.50
CA THR A 58 -6.79 -19.74 6.45
C THR A 58 -6.31 -18.45 5.77
N ASN A 59 -7.21 -17.52 5.45
CA ASN A 59 -6.83 -16.27 4.79
C ASN A 59 -6.06 -15.32 5.73
N ILE A 60 -6.36 -15.33 7.03
CA ILE A 60 -5.57 -14.62 8.05
C ILE A 60 -4.16 -15.22 8.12
N ALA A 61 -4.04 -16.55 8.15
CA ALA A 61 -2.76 -17.24 8.15
C ALA A 61 -1.96 -16.92 6.87
N LYS A 62 -2.60 -17.04 5.70
CA LYS A 62 -2.00 -16.66 4.41
C LYS A 62 -1.58 -15.18 4.38
N THR A 63 -2.37 -14.27 4.95
CA THR A 63 -2.01 -12.84 5.04
C THR A 63 -0.75 -12.62 5.88
N LYS A 64 -0.59 -13.38 6.97
CA LYS A 64 0.63 -13.32 7.79
C LYS A 64 1.85 -13.90 7.06
N ILE A 65 1.67 -15.00 6.32
CA ILE A 65 2.74 -15.71 5.63
C ILE A 65 3.19 -14.97 4.37
N THR A 66 2.25 -14.63 3.48
CA THR A 66 2.57 -14.05 2.16
C THR A 66 2.64 -12.52 2.18
N GLY A 67 2.07 -11.88 3.21
CA GLY A 67 1.92 -10.43 3.27
C GLY A 67 0.89 -9.86 2.29
N LYS A 68 0.17 -10.71 1.52
CA LYS A 68 -0.95 -10.28 0.67
C LYS A 68 -2.19 -10.02 1.51
N GLN A 69 -3.03 -9.08 1.08
CA GLN A 69 -4.15 -8.57 1.88
C GLN A 69 -5.44 -9.36 1.57
N TYR A 70 -5.53 -10.62 2.04
CA TYR A 70 -6.67 -11.51 1.71
C TYR A 70 -7.95 -11.21 2.51
N VAL A 71 -7.82 -10.58 3.67
CA VAL A 71 -8.94 -10.19 4.54
C VAL A 71 -8.85 -8.72 4.90
N ASP A 72 -9.97 -8.14 5.29
CA ASP A 72 -9.95 -6.85 5.95
C ASP A 72 -9.08 -6.95 7.21
N THR A 73 -8.27 -5.93 7.46
CA THR A 73 -7.46 -5.86 8.66
C THR A 73 -7.77 -4.61 9.45
N TYR A 74 -7.34 -4.64 10.72
CA TYR A 74 -7.53 -3.55 11.65
C TYR A 74 -6.19 -3.18 12.27
N LEU A 75 -5.85 -1.89 12.21
CA LEU A 75 -4.77 -1.31 13.00
C LEU A 75 -5.37 -0.77 14.28
N LYS A 76 -4.71 -1.05 15.41
CA LYS A 76 -5.22 -0.65 16.74
C LYS A 76 -5.22 0.87 16.87
N LYS A 77 -6.08 1.39 17.74
CA LYS A 77 -5.94 2.77 18.25
C LYS A 77 -4.55 2.94 18.85
N GLY A 78 -3.90 4.07 18.61
CA GLY A 78 -2.53 4.32 19.05
C GLY A 78 -1.45 3.68 18.17
N THR A 79 -1.80 3.19 16.98
CA THR A 79 -0.77 2.74 16.02
C THR A 79 0.02 3.95 15.54
N THR A 80 1.32 3.94 15.75
CA THR A 80 2.22 5.00 15.27
C THR A 80 2.76 4.64 13.90
N PHE A 81 2.49 5.52 12.94
CA PHE A 81 3.05 5.56 11.61
C PHE A 81 4.26 6.48 11.55
N GLN A 82 5.13 6.20 10.58
CA GLN A 82 6.31 6.96 10.26
C GLN A 82 6.27 7.32 8.76
N ARG A 83 6.56 8.58 8.46
CA ARG A 83 6.68 9.15 7.10
C ARG A 83 7.95 9.99 7.02
N ILE A 84 8.58 9.99 5.86
CA ILE A 84 9.76 10.81 5.54
C ILE A 84 9.38 11.84 4.48
N GLN A 85 9.81 13.09 4.65
CA GLN A 85 9.53 14.20 3.72
C GLN A 85 10.53 15.35 3.89
N SER A 86 10.51 16.31 2.97
CA SER A 86 11.39 17.50 2.99
C SER A 86 10.82 18.71 3.76
N SER A 87 9.53 18.70 4.11
CA SER A 87 8.90 19.73 4.95
C SER A 87 8.64 19.23 6.37
N LYS A 88 8.59 20.15 7.34
CA LYS A 88 8.14 19.87 8.71
C LYS A 88 6.61 19.77 8.80
N ASP A 89 5.90 20.31 7.81
CA ASP A 89 4.45 20.47 7.87
C ASP A 89 3.75 19.15 7.62
N PHE A 90 2.77 18.82 8.46
CA PHE A 90 1.92 17.66 8.26
C PHE A 90 0.71 18.05 7.43
N GLU A 91 0.65 17.53 6.22
CA GLU A 91 -0.40 17.85 5.25
C GLU A 91 -1.71 17.14 5.59
N ASN A 92 -2.84 17.82 5.40
CA ASN A 92 -4.18 17.27 5.65
C ASN A 92 -4.82 16.64 4.40
N PHE A 93 -4.04 15.85 3.67
CA PHE A 93 -4.54 15.03 2.55
C PHE A 93 -4.01 13.60 2.66
N ALA A 94 -4.47 12.71 1.79
CA ALA A 94 -4.07 11.30 1.83
C ALA A 94 -2.56 11.14 1.74
N PHE A 95 -1.97 10.44 2.71
CA PHE A 95 -0.52 10.37 2.84
C PHE A 95 -0.01 8.93 2.95
N TYR A 96 1.17 8.72 2.34
CA TYR A 96 1.94 7.49 2.44
C TYR A 96 2.70 7.42 3.76
N ALA A 97 2.57 6.32 4.49
CA ALA A 97 3.29 6.07 5.74
C ALA A 97 3.43 4.57 6.03
N THR A 98 4.23 4.21 7.03
CA THR A 98 4.34 2.82 7.49
C THR A 98 4.36 2.74 9.01
N TYR A 99 3.82 1.66 9.57
CA TYR A 99 3.92 1.35 10.99
C TYR A 99 4.97 0.27 11.28
N LYS A 100 5.78 -0.12 10.29
CA LYS A 100 6.85 -1.10 10.43
C LYS A 100 8.21 -0.43 10.45
N LYS A 101 8.99 -0.70 11.50
CA LYS A 101 10.34 -0.16 11.66
C LYS A 101 11.24 -0.45 10.47
N SER A 102 11.22 -1.68 9.94
CA SER A 102 12.03 -2.06 8.78
C SER A 102 11.70 -1.27 7.51
N ASP A 103 10.44 -0.87 7.35
CA ASP A 103 10.01 -0.07 6.21
C ASP A 103 10.39 1.40 6.42
N SER A 104 10.20 1.91 7.65
CA SER A 104 10.65 3.27 7.99
C SER A 104 12.15 3.44 7.78
N ASP A 105 12.96 2.46 8.19
CA ASP A 105 14.42 2.54 8.02
C ASP A 105 14.81 2.53 6.54
N LYS A 106 14.08 1.75 5.75
CA LYS A 106 14.23 1.75 4.30
C LYS A 106 13.87 3.09 3.68
N TYR A 107 12.78 3.72 4.10
CA TYR A 107 12.40 5.05 3.63
C TYR A 107 13.40 6.13 4.06
N ILE A 108 13.87 6.08 5.31
CA ILE A 108 14.94 6.99 5.79
C ILE A 108 16.17 6.87 4.88
N GLY A 109 16.62 5.65 4.59
CA GLY A 109 17.79 5.43 3.76
C GLY A 109 17.57 5.77 2.30
N LEU A 110 16.67 5.04 1.62
CA LEU A 110 16.47 5.14 0.18
C LEU A 110 15.79 6.46 -0.23
N PHE A 111 14.67 6.81 0.40
CA PHE A 111 13.94 8.03 0.05
C PHE A 111 14.64 9.27 0.58
N GLY A 112 15.13 9.26 1.82
CA GLY A 112 15.90 10.37 2.38
C GLY A 112 17.17 10.69 1.58
N LYS A 113 17.90 9.65 1.11
CA LYS A 113 19.04 9.86 0.19
C LYS A 113 18.60 10.36 -1.19
N ASN A 114 17.48 9.86 -1.72
CA ASN A 114 16.95 10.31 -3.00
C ASN A 114 16.58 11.80 -2.99
N LEU A 115 15.91 12.28 -1.94
CA LEU A 115 15.55 13.69 -1.73
C LEU A 115 16.78 14.60 -1.82
N THR A 116 17.80 14.32 -1.01
CA THR A 116 19.05 15.11 -0.98
C THR A 116 19.84 15.02 -2.28
N SER A 117 19.83 13.86 -2.93
CA SER A 117 20.58 13.65 -4.18
C SER A 117 19.90 14.38 -5.35
N ARG A 118 18.56 14.41 -5.40
CA ARG A 118 17.81 15.18 -6.41
C ARG A 118 18.06 16.68 -6.28
N ALA A 119 18.00 17.23 -5.06
CA ALA A 119 18.29 18.65 -4.86
C ALA A 119 19.70 19.04 -5.35
N ASN A 120 20.70 18.23 -5.01
CA ASN A 120 22.07 18.43 -5.48
C ASN A 120 22.22 18.28 -7.01
N SER A 121 21.54 17.29 -7.61
CA SER A 121 21.54 17.13 -9.07
C SER A 121 20.90 18.32 -9.78
N SER A 122 19.76 18.83 -9.28
CA SER A 122 19.11 20.03 -9.82
C SER A 122 20.00 21.27 -9.69
N ALA A 123 20.66 21.46 -8.55
CA ALA A 123 21.62 22.54 -8.36
C ALA A 123 22.78 22.46 -9.37
N LYS A 124 23.39 21.29 -9.53
CA LYS A 124 24.47 21.08 -10.52
C LYS A 124 24.04 21.32 -11.96
N GLN A 125 22.83 20.93 -12.32
CA GLN A 125 22.29 21.18 -13.66
C GLN A 125 22.10 22.68 -13.90
N ALA A 126 21.53 23.40 -12.93
CA ALA A 126 21.35 24.84 -13.01
C ALA A 126 22.70 25.59 -13.07
N GLU A 127 23.71 25.16 -12.29
CA GLU A 127 25.07 25.70 -12.35
C GLU A 127 25.71 25.51 -13.72
N LYS A 128 25.52 24.34 -14.35
CA LYS A 128 26.01 24.08 -15.71
C LYS A 128 25.32 24.98 -16.73
N GLN A 129 24.00 25.14 -16.60
CA GLN A 129 23.23 26.04 -17.46
C GLN A 129 23.69 27.50 -17.31
N ALA A 130 23.85 27.98 -16.07
CA ALA A 130 24.29 29.34 -15.79
C ALA A 130 25.69 29.63 -16.35
N LYS A 131 26.62 28.68 -16.24
CA LYS A 131 27.96 28.79 -16.84
C LYS A 131 27.92 28.86 -18.37
N ALA A 132 27.00 28.14 -19.00
CA ALA A 132 26.86 28.12 -20.45
C ALA A 132 26.15 29.37 -20.98
N SER A 133 25.16 29.90 -20.26
CA SER A 133 24.35 31.02 -20.73
C SER A 133 24.91 32.39 -20.34
N GLY A 134 25.61 32.49 -19.21
CA GLY A 134 26.07 33.76 -18.64
C GLY A 134 24.96 34.71 -18.17
N ARG A 135 23.68 34.30 -18.26
CA ARG A 135 22.55 35.16 -17.90
C ARG A 135 22.43 35.31 -16.40
N GLU A 136 22.17 36.54 -15.95
CA GLU A 136 21.97 36.85 -14.53
C GLU A 136 20.82 36.04 -13.91
N SER A 137 19.73 35.83 -14.66
CA SER A 137 18.60 35.00 -14.22
C SER A 137 18.99 33.54 -13.97
N ASP A 138 19.84 32.97 -14.82
CA ASP A 138 20.32 31.58 -14.67
C ASP A 138 21.30 31.47 -13.49
N LEU A 139 22.16 32.47 -13.29
CA LEU A 139 23.06 32.56 -12.13
C LEU A 139 22.28 32.65 -10.80
N ALA A 140 21.24 33.49 -10.76
CA ALA A 140 20.37 33.62 -9.59
C ALA A 140 19.65 32.31 -9.28
N ASN A 141 19.08 31.65 -10.30
CA ASN A 141 18.44 30.34 -10.15
C ASN A 141 19.43 29.26 -9.64
N ALA A 142 20.64 29.20 -10.20
CA ALA A 142 21.67 28.27 -9.76
C ALA A 142 22.05 28.50 -8.28
N LYS A 143 22.22 29.76 -7.86
CA LYS A 143 22.51 30.12 -6.46
C LYS A 143 21.37 29.71 -5.53
N ALA A 144 20.11 29.94 -5.92
CA ALA A 144 18.94 29.55 -5.15
C ALA A 144 18.85 28.02 -4.98
N LEU A 145 19.04 27.25 -6.05
CA LEU A 145 18.99 25.78 -6.01
C LEU A 145 20.17 25.19 -5.23
N ARG A 146 21.37 25.77 -5.32
CA ARG A 146 22.51 25.39 -4.48
C ARG A 146 22.21 25.62 -3.01
N SER A 147 21.74 26.82 -2.66
CA SER A 147 21.35 27.14 -1.28
C SER A 147 20.27 26.19 -0.77
N TYR A 148 19.26 25.89 -1.58
CA TYR A 148 18.23 24.90 -1.24
C TYR A 148 18.82 23.50 -1.00
N SER A 149 19.72 23.04 -1.88
CA SER A 149 20.39 21.74 -1.75
C SER A 149 21.24 21.64 -0.48
N ASP A 150 22.05 22.65 -0.19
CA ASP A 150 22.98 22.66 0.94
C ASP A 150 22.24 22.74 2.29
N ASN A 151 21.07 23.40 2.30
CA ASN A 151 20.21 23.52 3.48
C ASN A 151 19.06 22.50 3.49
N MET A 152 19.04 21.52 2.59
CA MET A 152 17.93 20.58 2.47
C MET A 152 17.89 19.68 3.71
N LYS A 153 16.74 19.71 4.39
CA LYS A 153 16.45 18.86 5.53
C LYS A 153 15.55 17.71 5.15
N VAL A 154 15.76 16.58 5.80
CA VAL A 154 14.87 15.42 5.71
C VAL A 154 14.25 15.22 7.07
N TYR A 155 12.93 15.28 7.15
CA TYR A 155 12.16 15.15 8.37
C TYR A 155 11.51 13.76 8.46
N GLN A 156 11.48 13.22 9.67
CA GLN A 156 10.67 12.08 10.05
C GLN A 156 9.48 12.55 10.87
N LEU A 157 8.29 12.27 10.36
CA LEU A 157 7.03 12.52 11.04
C LEU A 157 6.58 11.23 11.73
N LYS A 158 6.20 11.33 13.00
CA LYS A 158 5.45 10.29 13.72
C LYS A 158 4.00 10.70 13.80
N ILE A 159 3.12 9.85 13.31
CA ILE A 159 1.68 10.11 13.18
C ILE A 159 0.95 8.98 13.90
N THR A 160 0.04 9.29 14.82
CA THR A 160 -0.61 8.27 15.65
C THR A 160 -2.10 8.18 15.33
N SER A 161 -2.62 6.95 15.20
CA SER A 161 -4.06 6.74 15.04
C SER A 161 -4.85 7.10 16.30
N THR A 162 -5.88 7.93 16.14
CA THR A 162 -6.78 8.37 17.22
C THR A 162 -7.88 7.34 17.49
N LYS A 163 -8.16 6.49 16.49
CA LYS A 163 -9.13 5.39 16.54
C LYS A 163 -8.56 4.11 15.89
N LYS A 164 -9.31 3.01 15.97
CA LYS A 164 -9.01 1.79 15.22
C LYS A 164 -9.16 2.09 13.72
N LEU A 165 -8.18 1.71 12.91
CA LEU A 165 -8.21 1.93 11.47
C LEU A 165 -8.55 0.64 10.75
N ARG A 166 -9.55 0.66 9.87
CA ARG A 166 -9.91 -0.48 9.03
C ARG A 166 -9.22 -0.35 7.67
N VAL A 167 -8.69 -1.46 7.19
CA VAL A 167 -7.96 -1.60 5.92
C VAL A 167 -8.63 -2.69 5.09
N PRO A 168 -9.03 -2.43 3.83
CA PRO A 168 -9.74 -3.41 3.02
C PRO A 168 -8.83 -4.57 2.58
N SER A 169 -9.43 -5.74 2.35
CA SER A 169 -8.83 -6.79 1.53
C SER A 169 -8.67 -6.34 0.08
N ASP A 170 -7.76 -6.99 -0.66
CA ASP A 170 -7.63 -6.78 -2.11
C ASP A 170 -8.93 -7.08 -2.85
N GLU A 171 -9.64 -8.11 -2.37
CA GLU A 171 -10.92 -8.51 -2.90
C GLU A 171 -11.98 -7.43 -2.67
N ASN A 172 -12.11 -6.94 -1.44
CA ASN A 172 -13.08 -5.89 -1.11
C ASN A 172 -12.77 -4.60 -1.85
N ALA A 173 -11.51 -4.17 -1.86
CA ALA A 173 -11.08 -3.01 -2.62
C ALA A 173 -11.36 -3.19 -4.13
N GLY A 174 -11.07 -4.37 -4.69
CA GLY A 174 -11.39 -4.74 -6.07
C GLY A 174 -12.89 -4.66 -6.39
N TYR A 175 -13.76 -5.21 -5.53
CA TYR A 175 -15.21 -5.13 -5.69
C TYR A 175 -15.72 -3.69 -5.61
N ILE A 176 -15.17 -2.89 -4.69
CA ILE A 176 -15.52 -1.47 -4.53
C ILE A 176 -15.13 -0.69 -5.80
N THR A 177 -13.90 -0.86 -6.28
CA THR A 177 -13.44 -0.26 -7.54
C THR A 177 -14.34 -0.67 -8.69
N ALA A 178 -14.64 -1.97 -8.85
CA ALA A 178 -15.49 -2.46 -9.93
C ALA A 178 -16.93 -1.90 -9.85
N SER A 179 -17.47 -1.75 -8.65
CA SER A 179 -18.78 -1.10 -8.47
C SER A 179 -18.76 0.37 -8.91
N LEU A 180 -17.67 1.09 -8.62
CA LEU A 180 -17.51 2.48 -9.04
C LEU A 180 -17.33 2.62 -10.56
N LEU A 181 -16.77 1.63 -11.26
CA LEU A 181 -16.62 1.65 -12.73
C LEU A 181 -17.94 1.69 -13.50
N LYS A 182 -19.08 1.50 -12.84
CA LYS A 182 -20.42 1.74 -13.43
C LYS A 182 -20.67 3.21 -13.69
N ASP A 183 -20.03 4.09 -12.90
CA ASP A 183 -19.99 5.52 -13.15
C ASP A 183 -19.03 5.80 -14.31
N LYS A 184 -19.56 6.41 -15.38
CA LYS A 184 -18.82 6.65 -16.62
C LYS A 184 -17.67 7.64 -16.43
N GLU A 185 -17.85 8.65 -15.58
CA GLU A 185 -16.84 9.66 -15.32
C GLU A 185 -15.70 9.07 -14.50
N PHE A 186 -16.02 8.31 -13.45
CA PHE A 186 -15.03 7.57 -12.68
C PHE A 186 -14.25 6.60 -13.58
N LYS A 187 -14.95 5.83 -14.43
CA LYS A 187 -14.30 4.92 -15.39
C LYS A 187 -13.34 5.65 -16.32
N LYS A 188 -13.76 6.79 -16.90
CA LYS A 188 -12.91 7.62 -17.77
C LYS A 188 -11.63 8.07 -17.03
N ASN A 189 -11.76 8.55 -15.80
CA ASN A 189 -10.64 9.02 -15.00
C ASN A 189 -9.67 7.88 -14.63
N VAL A 190 -10.18 6.70 -14.29
CA VAL A 190 -9.36 5.49 -14.02
C VAL A 190 -8.60 5.06 -15.28
N VAL A 191 -9.24 5.05 -16.44
CA VAL A 191 -8.59 4.70 -17.72
C VAL A 191 -7.44 5.67 -18.01
N ALA A 192 -7.71 6.97 -17.95
CA ALA A 192 -6.70 8.01 -18.21
C ALA A 192 -5.52 7.93 -17.22
N SER A 193 -5.80 7.74 -15.93
CA SER A 193 -4.77 7.58 -14.89
C SER A 193 -3.88 6.36 -15.16
N ILE A 194 -4.47 5.21 -15.49
CA ILE A 194 -3.72 3.99 -15.81
C ILE A 194 -2.87 4.15 -17.09
N GLU A 195 -3.39 4.82 -18.11
CA GLU A 195 -2.66 5.09 -19.36
C GLU A 195 -1.44 5.99 -19.12
N ASP A 196 -1.64 7.08 -18.37
CA ASP A 196 -0.57 7.99 -17.99
C ASP A 196 0.52 7.26 -17.17
N SER A 197 0.13 6.50 -16.15
CA SER A 197 1.07 5.73 -15.34
C SER A 197 1.79 4.66 -16.16
N LYS A 198 1.11 3.96 -17.07
CA LYS A 198 1.74 2.99 -17.98
C LYS A 198 2.79 3.63 -18.89
N SER A 199 2.58 4.88 -19.33
CA SER A 199 3.56 5.61 -20.15
C SER A 199 4.83 5.99 -19.38
N LYS A 200 4.71 6.21 -18.07
CA LYS A 200 5.80 6.66 -17.18
C LYS A 200 6.53 5.50 -16.49
N MET A 201 5.82 4.40 -16.19
CA MET A 201 6.31 3.30 -15.37
C MET A 201 6.75 2.10 -16.20
N ARG A 202 8.06 1.92 -16.44
CA ARG A 202 8.56 0.95 -17.43
C ARG A 202 8.92 -0.44 -16.90
N ARG A 203 8.69 -0.76 -15.61
CA ARG A 203 9.07 -2.07 -15.07
C ARG A 203 8.15 -3.17 -15.60
N GLY A 204 8.70 -4.36 -15.88
CA GLY A 204 7.95 -5.48 -16.49
C GLY A 204 6.69 -5.87 -15.71
N GLN A 205 6.77 -5.99 -14.39
CA GLN A 205 5.62 -6.34 -13.55
C GLN A 205 4.53 -5.24 -13.54
N GLN A 206 4.93 -3.97 -13.60
CA GLN A 206 3.99 -2.84 -13.72
C GLN A 206 3.27 -2.91 -15.06
N GLN A 207 3.99 -3.13 -16.16
CA GLN A 207 3.42 -3.24 -17.50
C GLN A 207 2.44 -4.41 -17.62
N ILE A 208 2.75 -5.55 -16.99
CA ILE A 208 1.83 -6.70 -16.93
C ILE A 208 0.54 -6.32 -16.20
N LEU A 209 0.65 -5.70 -15.02
CA LEU A 209 -0.52 -5.26 -14.24
C LEU A 209 -1.38 -4.27 -15.06
N PHE A 210 -0.75 -3.25 -15.66
CA PHE A 210 -1.49 -2.26 -16.46
C PHE A 210 -2.19 -2.91 -17.65
N LYS A 211 -1.53 -3.86 -18.35
CA LYS A 211 -2.16 -4.60 -19.45
C LYS A 211 -3.36 -5.42 -18.96
N GLN A 212 -3.23 -6.12 -17.84
CA GLN A 212 -4.34 -6.88 -17.24
C GLN A 212 -5.51 -5.96 -16.87
N ALA A 213 -5.23 -4.81 -16.26
CA ALA A 213 -6.25 -3.83 -15.90
C ALA A 213 -6.92 -3.22 -17.12
N GLN A 214 -6.18 -2.84 -18.16
CA GLN A 214 -6.74 -2.31 -19.42
C GLN A 214 -7.66 -3.32 -20.11
N ASN A 215 -7.25 -4.59 -20.19
CA ASN A 215 -8.10 -5.66 -20.73
C ASN A 215 -9.37 -5.85 -19.88
N ALA A 216 -9.26 -5.79 -18.56
CA ALA A 216 -10.42 -5.88 -17.67
C ALA A 216 -11.38 -4.69 -17.86
N LEU A 217 -10.86 -3.46 -18.03
CA LEU A 217 -11.64 -2.24 -18.21
C LEU A 217 -12.51 -2.22 -19.48
N GLN A 218 -12.20 -3.05 -20.47
CA GLN A 218 -13.04 -3.27 -21.66
C GLN A 218 -14.30 -4.09 -21.37
N LYS A 219 -14.35 -4.80 -20.24
CA LYS A 219 -15.49 -5.61 -19.84
C LYS A 219 -16.53 -4.80 -19.09
N ASP A 220 -17.76 -5.32 -19.08
CA ASP A 220 -18.79 -4.92 -18.12
C ASP A 220 -18.29 -5.21 -16.69
N PRO A 221 -18.24 -4.20 -15.79
CA PRO A 221 -17.81 -4.40 -14.41
C PRO A 221 -18.58 -5.49 -13.64
N ALA A 222 -19.84 -5.75 -14.00
CA ALA A 222 -20.64 -6.82 -13.40
C ALA A 222 -20.14 -8.22 -13.79
N LYS A 223 -19.54 -8.35 -14.98
CA LYS A 223 -19.04 -9.61 -15.55
C LYS A 223 -17.54 -9.86 -15.29
N MET A 224 -16.83 -8.91 -14.67
CA MET A 224 -15.43 -9.10 -14.30
C MET A 224 -15.27 -10.22 -13.28
N SER A 225 -14.31 -11.10 -13.53
CA SER A 225 -13.83 -12.09 -12.57
C SER A 225 -13.16 -11.43 -11.36
N LYS A 226 -12.97 -12.19 -10.28
CA LYS A 226 -12.29 -11.71 -9.06
C LYS A 226 -10.89 -11.17 -9.35
N SER A 227 -10.10 -11.87 -10.17
CA SER A 227 -8.72 -11.46 -10.50
C SER A 227 -8.69 -10.17 -11.31
N GLU A 228 -9.65 -9.97 -12.22
CA GLU A 228 -9.77 -8.74 -13.01
C GLU A 228 -10.11 -7.54 -12.15
N LYS A 229 -11.06 -7.68 -11.22
CA LYS A 229 -11.41 -6.63 -10.25
C LYS A 229 -10.19 -6.23 -9.42
N ILE A 230 -9.42 -7.21 -8.95
CA ILE A 230 -8.19 -6.96 -8.20
C ILE A 230 -7.13 -6.28 -9.07
N ALA A 231 -6.97 -6.69 -10.34
CA ALA A 231 -6.02 -6.07 -11.26
C ALA A 231 -6.33 -4.60 -11.49
N VAL A 232 -7.61 -4.25 -11.72
CA VAL A 232 -8.01 -2.84 -11.90
C VAL A 232 -7.78 -2.04 -10.61
N TYR A 233 -8.14 -2.58 -9.44
CA TYR A 233 -7.84 -1.92 -8.16
C TYR A 233 -6.35 -1.68 -7.96
N LYS A 234 -5.51 -2.70 -8.16
CA LYS A 234 -4.06 -2.57 -7.99
C LYS A 234 -3.45 -1.59 -9.00
N ALA A 235 -3.95 -1.56 -10.23
CA ALA A 235 -3.52 -0.60 -11.24
C ALA A 235 -3.93 0.82 -10.86
N LEU A 236 -5.17 1.05 -10.40
CA LEU A 236 -5.59 2.34 -9.85
C LEU A 236 -4.70 2.76 -8.68
N ASN A 237 -4.49 1.87 -7.70
CA ASN A 237 -3.64 2.10 -6.53
C ASN A 237 -2.20 2.49 -6.92
N LEU A 238 -1.61 1.77 -7.88
CA LEU A 238 -0.29 2.08 -8.43
C LEU A 238 -0.27 3.43 -9.16
N SER A 239 -1.40 3.84 -9.74
CA SER A 239 -1.49 5.06 -10.54
C SER A 239 -1.67 6.32 -9.70
N LEU A 240 -1.79 6.23 -8.37
CA LEU A 240 -1.99 7.36 -7.44
C LEU A 240 -0.71 8.22 -7.19
N THR A 241 0.21 8.23 -8.16
CA THR A 241 1.54 8.86 -8.03
C THR A 241 1.77 10.09 -8.90
N ASN A 242 0.92 10.37 -9.91
CA ASN A 242 1.21 11.38 -10.94
C ASN A 242 0.43 12.69 -10.76
N HIS A 243 -0.47 12.78 -9.77
CA HIS A 243 -1.16 14.01 -9.33
C HIS A 243 -1.78 14.87 -10.45
N ASN A 244 -2.15 14.26 -11.59
CA ASN A 244 -2.91 14.94 -12.63
C ASN A 244 -4.40 15.05 -12.26
N SER A 245 -5.16 15.90 -12.94
CA SER A 245 -6.55 16.19 -12.56
C SER A 245 -7.46 14.96 -12.62
N GLN A 246 -7.29 14.08 -13.61
CA GLN A 246 -8.08 12.84 -13.73
C GLN A 246 -7.75 11.87 -12.60
N GLU A 247 -6.48 11.74 -12.24
CA GLU A 247 -6.03 10.91 -11.14
C GLU A 247 -6.54 11.43 -9.80
N VAL A 248 -6.46 12.73 -9.54
CA VAL A 248 -7.03 13.36 -8.34
C VAL A 248 -8.53 13.09 -8.25
N ALA A 249 -9.28 13.28 -9.35
CA ALA A 249 -10.71 13.00 -9.38
C ALA A 249 -11.04 11.52 -9.13
N ALA A 250 -10.27 10.59 -9.72
CA ALA A 250 -10.43 9.16 -9.45
C ALA A 250 -10.08 8.81 -7.99
N GLN A 251 -9.01 9.38 -7.46
CA GLN A 251 -8.56 9.19 -6.09
C GLN A 251 -9.61 9.66 -5.08
N ASP A 252 -10.10 10.89 -5.24
CA ASP A 252 -11.10 11.49 -4.37
C ASP A 252 -12.39 10.67 -4.37
N ARG A 253 -12.87 10.25 -5.55
CA ARG A 253 -14.07 9.42 -5.65
C ARG A 253 -13.88 8.06 -4.99
N PHE A 254 -12.72 7.44 -5.20
CA PHE A 254 -12.40 6.13 -4.64
C PHE A 254 -12.27 6.17 -3.11
N TYR A 255 -11.51 7.12 -2.57
CA TYR A 255 -11.33 7.29 -1.13
C TYR A 255 -12.63 7.69 -0.42
N SER A 256 -13.44 8.54 -1.05
CA SER A 256 -14.77 8.87 -0.54
C SER A 256 -15.64 7.62 -0.39
N GLU A 257 -15.62 6.73 -1.36
CA GLU A 257 -16.38 5.47 -1.28
C GLU A 257 -15.83 4.52 -0.20
N LEU A 258 -14.50 4.43 -0.07
CA LEU A 258 -13.87 3.66 1.00
C LEU A 258 -14.23 4.20 2.39
N LYS A 259 -14.19 5.53 2.58
CA LYS A 259 -14.56 6.21 3.83
C LYS A 259 -16.02 5.97 4.17
N LYS A 260 -16.94 6.05 3.19
CA LYS A 260 -18.37 5.70 3.36
C LYS A 260 -18.57 4.26 3.84
N LYS A 261 -17.72 3.33 3.41
CA LYS A 261 -17.74 1.92 3.85
C LYS A 261 -16.97 1.66 5.15
N GLY A 262 -16.46 2.71 5.80
CA GLY A 262 -15.80 2.67 7.10
C GLY A 262 -14.32 2.26 7.04
N TYR A 263 -13.68 2.33 5.88
CA TYR A 263 -12.23 2.16 5.75
C TYR A 263 -11.51 3.49 6.01
N ASN A 264 -10.26 3.41 6.49
CA ASN A 264 -9.46 4.59 6.86
C ASN A 264 -8.11 4.65 6.14
N ALA A 265 -7.59 3.49 5.76
CA ALA A 265 -6.31 3.34 5.09
C ALA A 265 -6.33 2.14 4.14
N LEU A 266 -5.40 2.07 3.22
CA LEU A 266 -5.22 0.95 2.29
C LEU A 266 -3.74 0.61 2.12
N LEU A 267 -3.44 -0.59 1.63
CA LEU A 267 -2.05 -1.00 1.36
C LEU A 267 -1.55 -0.29 0.09
N ASP A 268 -0.40 0.36 0.17
CA ASP A 268 0.25 0.97 -0.99
C ASP A 268 0.93 -0.11 -1.83
N TYR A 269 0.36 -0.42 -3.00
CA TYR A 269 0.88 -1.45 -3.88
C TYR A 269 2.12 -1.02 -4.64
N ASN A 270 2.29 0.29 -4.89
CA ASN A 270 3.50 0.79 -5.48
C ASN A 270 4.68 0.40 -4.60
N ASP A 271 4.65 0.73 -3.31
CA ASP A 271 5.76 0.41 -2.42
C ASP A 271 5.85 -1.04 -1.97
N LYS A 272 4.73 -1.75 -1.97
CA LYS A 272 4.67 -3.16 -1.56
C LYS A 272 5.25 -4.10 -2.63
N GLU A 273 4.93 -3.87 -3.90
CA GLU A 273 5.18 -4.82 -4.99
C GLU A 273 5.99 -4.23 -6.15
N TYR A 274 5.75 -2.97 -6.54
CA TYR A 274 6.15 -2.47 -7.85
C TYR A 274 7.37 -1.53 -7.85
N SER A 275 7.59 -0.81 -6.76
CA SER A 275 8.73 0.09 -6.56
C SER A 275 9.93 -0.68 -6.03
N SER A 276 11.08 0.00 -5.99
CA SER A 276 12.32 -0.59 -5.50
C SER A 276 12.37 -0.74 -3.98
N TYR A 277 11.40 -0.15 -3.26
CA TYR A 277 11.37 -0.23 -1.81
C TYR A 277 10.99 -1.65 -1.35
N HIS A 278 10.00 -2.32 -1.97
CA HIS A 278 9.50 -3.61 -1.48
C HIS A 278 9.22 -3.57 0.04
N ALA A 279 8.50 -2.54 0.49
CA ALA A 279 8.10 -2.34 1.88
C ALA A 279 7.14 -3.45 2.31
N LYS A 280 7.12 -3.82 3.59
CA LYS A 280 6.28 -4.92 4.11
C LYS A 280 4.84 -4.49 4.34
N ARG A 281 4.64 -3.29 4.91
CA ARG A 281 3.34 -2.70 5.24
C ARG A 281 3.33 -1.18 4.96
N PRO A 282 3.53 -0.78 3.69
CA PRO A 282 3.33 0.60 3.29
C PRO A 282 1.81 0.88 3.21
N MET A 283 1.38 1.98 3.80
CA MET A 283 -0.02 2.33 3.96
C MET A 283 -0.29 3.69 3.32
N ILE A 284 -1.39 3.81 2.59
CA ILE A 284 -1.98 5.10 2.26
C ILE A 284 -3.09 5.37 3.26
N VAL A 285 -2.90 6.37 4.12
CA VAL A 285 -3.91 6.83 5.07
C VAL A 285 -4.70 7.96 4.40
N PHE A 286 -5.97 7.70 4.08
CA PHE A 286 -6.82 8.66 3.38
C PHE A 286 -7.89 9.29 4.30
N ASP A 287 -8.25 8.66 5.41
CA ASP A 287 -9.08 9.28 6.45
C ASP A 287 -8.19 10.05 7.44
N THR A 288 -7.79 11.27 7.10
CA THR A 288 -6.84 12.07 7.89
C THR A 288 -7.38 12.43 9.28
N ASP A 289 -8.70 12.54 9.44
CA ASP A 289 -9.37 12.72 10.75
C ASP A 289 -9.11 11.56 11.73
N SER A 290 -8.66 10.41 11.23
CA SER A 290 -8.38 9.21 12.03
C SER A 290 -6.99 9.17 12.66
N VAL A 291 -6.18 10.19 12.41
CA VAL A 291 -4.79 10.29 12.86
C VAL A 291 -4.48 11.68 13.37
N LYS A 292 -3.37 11.82 14.08
CA LYS A 292 -2.80 13.12 14.46
C LYS A 292 -1.28 13.07 14.41
N LEU A 293 -0.67 14.20 14.08
CA LEU A 293 0.78 14.37 14.21
C LEU A 293 1.18 14.23 15.68
N GLN A 294 2.12 13.34 15.96
CA GLN A 294 2.68 13.14 17.30
C GLN A 294 3.97 13.93 17.46
N SER A 295 4.86 13.88 16.48
CA SER A 295 6.14 14.60 16.51
C SER A 295 6.76 14.73 15.13
N VAL A 296 7.59 15.75 14.95
CA VAL A 296 8.47 15.93 13.80
C VAL A 296 9.90 15.97 14.29
N SER A 297 10.79 15.23 13.64
CA SER A 297 12.23 15.27 13.93
C SER A 297 13.04 15.37 12.65
N GLU A 298 14.04 16.24 12.62
CA GLU A 298 15.05 16.24 11.57
C GLU A 298 15.86 14.94 11.65
N THR A 299 16.05 14.26 10.51
CA THR A 299 16.84 13.04 10.44
C THR A 299 18.33 13.35 10.45
N ASN A 300 19.11 12.53 11.14
CA ASN A 300 20.57 12.67 11.13
C ASN A 300 21.12 12.18 9.77
N PRO A 301 21.86 13.01 9.00
CA PRO A 301 22.43 12.62 7.71
C PRO A 301 23.31 11.35 7.78
N LYS A 302 23.99 11.11 8.91
CA LYS A 302 24.77 9.88 9.14
C LYS A 302 23.86 8.65 9.18
N ILE A 303 22.69 8.75 9.82
CA ILE A 303 21.69 7.68 9.86
C ILE A 303 21.11 7.44 8.46
N VAL A 304 20.77 8.51 7.72
CA VAL A 304 20.30 8.40 6.32
C VAL A 304 21.32 7.64 5.48
N SER A 305 22.60 8.01 5.56
CA SER A 305 23.68 7.34 4.82
C SER A 305 23.84 5.86 5.23
N GLN A 306 23.82 5.56 6.53
CA GLN A 306 23.92 4.19 7.04
C GLN A 306 22.76 3.32 6.55
N MET A 307 21.52 3.82 6.66
CA MET A 307 20.34 3.11 6.19
C MET A 307 20.34 2.97 4.67
N TYR A 308 20.79 3.99 3.94
CA TYR A 308 20.95 3.91 2.49
C TYR A 308 21.89 2.77 2.11
N LYS A 309 23.11 2.70 2.68
CA LYS A 309 24.06 1.62 2.38
C LYS A 309 23.44 0.24 2.58
N LYS A 310 22.79 0.03 3.73
CA LYS A 310 22.14 -1.24 4.06
C LYS A 310 21.03 -1.61 3.08
N TYR A 311 20.04 -0.74 2.92
CA TYR A 311 18.84 -1.06 2.15
C TYR A 311 19.03 -0.94 0.64
N ASN A 312 20.02 -0.19 0.18
CA ASN A 312 20.38 -0.14 -1.23
C ASN A 312 21.03 -1.46 -1.69
N ALA A 313 21.87 -2.08 -0.85
CA ALA A 313 22.38 -3.43 -1.11
C ALA A 313 21.23 -4.46 -1.20
N GLU A 314 20.28 -4.43 -0.26
CA GLU A 314 19.07 -5.27 -0.32
C GLU A 314 18.23 -5.03 -1.58
N ARG A 315 18.07 -3.76 -1.98
CA ARG A 315 17.32 -3.36 -3.18
C ARG A 315 17.97 -3.93 -4.44
N ILE A 316 19.29 -3.76 -4.59
CA ILE A 316 20.04 -4.28 -5.73
C ILE A 316 19.90 -5.79 -5.80
N ALA A 317 20.13 -6.51 -4.70
CA ALA A 317 19.98 -7.96 -4.68
C ALA A 317 18.60 -8.42 -5.17
N LYS A 318 17.52 -7.76 -4.71
CA LYS A 318 16.14 -8.09 -5.12
C LYS A 318 15.85 -7.74 -6.59
N GLU A 319 16.25 -6.56 -7.03
CA GLU A 319 16.04 -6.14 -8.43
C GLU A 319 16.84 -7.01 -9.39
N THR A 320 18.04 -7.42 -8.98
CA THR A 320 18.91 -8.27 -9.77
C THR A 320 18.33 -9.69 -9.89
N VAL A 321 17.83 -10.31 -8.81
CA VAL A 321 17.10 -11.59 -8.91
C VAL A 321 15.83 -11.45 -9.78
N ALA A 322 15.06 -10.37 -9.62
CA ALA A 322 13.87 -10.15 -10.42
C ALA A 322 14.18 -9.96 -11.92
N ASN A 323 15.25 -9.24 -12.25
CA ASN A 323 15.74 -9.06 -13.62
C ASN A 323 16.26 -10.37 -14.19
N THR A 324 16.95 -11.20 -13.40
CA THR A 324 17.41 -12.53 -13.83
C THR A 324 16.25 -13.47 -14.10
N LEU A 325 15.26 -13.56 -13.22
CA LEU A 325 14.05 -14.35 -13.47
C LEU A 325 13.30 -13.81 -14.69
N GLY A 326 13.24 -12.48 -14.86
CA GLY A 326 12.67 -11.82 -16.03
C GLY A 326 13.44 -12.08 -17.33
N LEU A 327 14.77 -12.19 -17.27
CA LEU A 327 15.65 -12.55 -18.38
C LEU A 327 15.51 -14.03 -18.74
N ILE A 328 15.48 -14.92 -17.75
CA ILE A 328 15.25 -16.37 -17.94
C ILE A 328 13.88 -16.60 -18.60
N THR A 329 12.82 -15.91 -18.15
CA THR A 329 11.49 -16.01 -18.77
C THR A 329 11.42 -15.38 -20.17
N LYS A 330 12.28 -14.39 -20.47
CA LYS A 330 12.30 -13.70 -21.78
C LYS A 330 13.27 -14.34 -22.79
N MET A 331 14.28 -15.06 -22.32
CA MET A 331 15.38 -15.62 -23.10
C MET A 331 15.51 -17.11 -22.78
N GLY A 332 14.50 -17.91 -23.15
CA GLY A 332 14.31 -19.32 -22.76
C GLY A 332 15.47 -20.31 -23.01
N ASN A 333 16.65 -19.86 -23.41
CA ASN A 333 17.84 -20.65 -23.74
C ASN A 333 19.11 -20.30 -22.94
N LYS A 334 19.08 -19.39 -21.95
CA LYS A 334 20.27 -19.10 -21.10
C LYS A 334 20.29 -19.96 -19.83
N THR A 335 21.48 -20.42 -19.45
CA THR A 335 21.67 -21.21 -18.22
C THR A 335 21.60 -20.33 -16.97
N ILE A 336 21.21 -20.93 -15.83
CA ILE A 336 21.16 -20.25 -14.52
C ILE A 336 22.52 -19.67 -14.13
N SER A 337 23.61 -20.33 -14.54
CA SER A 337 25.00 -19.91 -14.27
C SER A 337 25.37 -18.60 -14.98
N GLU A 338 25.09 -18.48 -16.28
CA GLU A 338 25.37 -17.24 -17.05
C GLU A 338 24.59 -16.04 -16.50
N CYS A 339 23.37 -16.29 -16.04
CA CYS A 339 22.56 -15.29 -15.38
C CYS A 339 23.18 -14.87 -14.04
N SER A 340 23.61 -15.82 -13.19
CA SER A 340 24.25 -15.54 -11.90
C SER A 340 25.55 -14.74 -12.04
N SER A 341 26.38 -15.05 -13.03
CA SER A 341 27.63 -14.30 -13.29
C SER A 341 27.37 -12.86 -13.73
N TYR A 342 26.35 -12.62 -14.56
CA TYR A 342 25.93 -11.25 -14.92
C TYR A 342 25.45 -10.45 -13.69
N VAL A 343 24.72 -11.12 -12.79
CA VAL A 343 24.25 -10.57 -11.51
C VAL A 343 25.40 -10.16 -10.60
N GLU A 344 26.38 -11.04 -10.42
CA GLU A 344 27.54 -10.78 -9.57
C GLU A 344 28.38 -9.62 -10.10
N LEU A 345 28.59 -9.56 -11.42
CA LEU A 345 29.30 -8.45 -12.07
C LEU A 345 28.59 -7.11 -11.87
N LYS A 346 27.27 -7.03 -12.13
CA LYS A 346 26.51 -5.78 -11.91
C LYS A 346 26.44 -5.35 -10.45
N THR A 347 26.39 -6.31 -9.53
CA THR A 347 26.42 -6.04 -8.09
C THR A 347 27.80 -5.52 -7.67
N LYS A 348 28.88 -6.12 -8.18
CA LYS A 348 30.27 -5.71 -7.90
C LYS A 348 30.59 -4.33 -8.46
N ASP A 349 30.15 -4.01 -9.67
CA ASP A 349 30.36 -2.70 -10.31
C ASP A 349 29.61 -1.57 -9.59
N TYR A 350 28.46 -1.88 -9.00
CA TYR A 350 27.65 -0.88 -8.30
C TYR A 350 28.10 -0.67 -6.83
N LEU A 351 28.73 -1.67 -6.21
CA LEU A 351 29.24 -1.59 -4.84
C LEU A 351 30.66 -0.99 -4.75
N LYS A 352 31.34 -0.78 -5.88
CA LYS A 352 32.50 0.11 -6.00
C LYS A 352 32.04 1.56 -6.05
#